data_AF-A0A1T5AFB4-F1
#
_entry.id   AF-A0A1T5AFB4-F1
#
_cell.length_a   1.000
_cell.length_b   1.000
_cell.length_c   1.000
_cell.angle_alpha   90.00
_cell.angle_beta   90.00
_cell.angle_gamma   90.00
#
_symmetry.space_group_name_H-M   'P 1'
#
loop_
_entity.id
_entity.type
_entity.pdbx_description
1 polymer ?
#
loop_
_entity_poly.entity_id
_entity_poly.type
_entity_poly.pdbx_seq_one_letter_code
_entity_poly.pdbx_strand_id
1 'polypeptide(L)'
;MGGHAEWISNVSLSLPAGASFQINPGGELATDRPCSASKRLIIGATVYSTCNGGAGAQYDFTDLNESGGSLSVSPTSDSPICEGEILNLYANPSGTGATGASFLWTGPNGFTATTSDATVSGLAQGDYTYTVTITDSAGNTNTKSVTAIVLATPQITSTTPGSRNGSGTVLLNAMASSGVLNWFSNASGGSSLGTGFTFMTPSISATTTFYVEASENGCVSARVPVMATINGVTDVIINPRITYRVKIN
;
A
#
# COMPACT_ATOMS: atom_id res chain seq x y z
N MET A 1 -11.28 -35.09 -20.68
CA MET A 1 -11.50 -35.38 -22.11
C MET A 1 -11.28 -34.07 -22.85
N GLY A 2 -10.07 -33.86 -23.38
CA GLY A 2 -9.77 -32.67 -24.19
C GLY A 2 -10.37 -32.82 -25.58
N GLY A 3 -10.89 -31.74 -26.16
CA GLY A 3 -11.32 -31.71 -27.55
C GLY A 3 -10.10 -31.57 -28.48
N HIS A 4 -10.14 -32.28 -29.60
CA HIS A 4 -9.15 -32.18 -30.67
C HIS A 4 -9.73 -31.30 -31.77
N ALA A 5 -9.08 -30.18 -32.08
CA ALA A 5 -9.47 -29.32 -33.19
C ALA A 5 -8.55 -29.62 -34.38
N GLU A 6 -9.10 -30.24 -35.41
CA GLU A 6 -8.37 -30.71 -36.59
C GLU A 6 -8.71 -29.86 -37.82
N TRP A 7 -7.69 -29.52 -38.60
CA TRP A 7 -7.88 -28.87 -39.89
C TRP A 7 -8.36 -29.86 -40.95
N ILE A 8 -9.67 -30.07 -41.04
CA ILE A 8 -10.28 -30.99 -42.01
C ILE A 8 -10.20 -30.53 -43.49
N SER A 9 -9.74 -29.30 -43.77
CA SER A 9 -9.60 -28.76 -45.13
C SER A 9 -8.45 -27.76 -45.31
N ASN A 10 -8.17 -27.37 -46.56
CA ASN A 10 -7.14 -26.39 -46.95
C ASN A 10 -7.66 -24.94 -46.90
N VAL A 11 -8.27 -24.55 -45.78
CA VAL A 11 -8.86 -23.21 -45.62
C VAL A 11 -8.19 -22.50 -44.46
N SER A 12 -8.01 -21.17 -44.56
CA SER A 12 -7.57 -20.35 -43.42
C SER A 12 -8.76 -20.13 -42.47
N LEU A 13 -8.53 -20.25 -41.17
CA LEU A 13 -9.54 -19.89 -40.17
C LEU A 13 -9.40 -18.39 -39.88
N SER A 14 -10.43 -17.64 -40.25
CA SER A 14 -10.52 -16.20 -39.96
C SER A 14 -11.63 -15.97 -38.96
N LEU A 15 -11.27 -15.39 -37.81
CA LEU A 15 -12.22 -14.97 -36.78
C LEU A 15 -12.35 -13.44 -36.80
N PRO A 16 -13.54 -12.88 -36.51
CA PRO A 16 -13.73 -11.44 -36.43
C PRO A 16 -12.87 -10.83 -35.30
N ALA A 17 -12.57 -9.54 -35.40
CA ALA A 17 -11.86 -8.81 -34.35
C ALA A 17 -12.65 -8.90 -33.03
N GLY A 18 -11.95 -9.24 -31.94
CA GLY A 18 -12.56 -9.44 -30.61
C GLY A 18 -13.06 -10.87 -30.34
N ALA A 19 -12.94 -11.80 -31.29
CA ALA A 19 -13.18 -13.21 -31.02
C ALA A 19 -12.13 -13.77 -30.04
N SER A 20 -12.57 -14.56 -29.06
CA SER A 20 -11.70 -15.31 -28.17
C SER A 20 -11.51 -16.74 -28.68
N PHE A 21 -10.27 -17.21 -28.67
CA PHE A 21 -9.94 -18.61 -28.99
C PHE A 21 -9.26 -19.21 -27.75
N GLN A 22 -9.90 -20.19 -27.11
CA GLN A 22 -9.40 -20.83 -25.90
C GLN A 22 -9.15 -22.32 -26.16
N ILE A 23 -7.92 -22.77 -25.94
CA ILE A 23 -7.58 -24.19 -25.84
C ILE A 23 -7.48 -24.52 -24.36
N ASN A 24 -8.39 -25.36 -23.87
CA ASN A 24 -8.36 -25.80 -22.47
C ASN A 24 -7.12 -26.67 -22.20
N PRO A 25 -6.66 -26.77 -20.93
CA PRO A 25 -5.55 -27.65 -20.57
C PRO A 25 -5.72 -29.08 -21.12
N GLY A 26 -4.73 -29.55 -21.88
CA GLY A 26 -4.75 -30.85 -22.57
C GLY A 26 -5.47 -30.87 -23.93
N GLY A 27 -5.93 -29.73 -24.43
CA GLY A 27 -6.32 -29.55 -25.83
C GLY A 27 -5.10 -29.24 -26.69
N GLU A 28 -5.16 -29.67 -27.94
CA GLU A 28 -4.08 -29.49 -28.92
C GLU A 28 -4.70 -29.06 -30.25
N LEU A 29 -4.02 -28.15 -30.95
CA LEU A 29 -4.25 -27.88 -32.36
C LEU A 29 -3.21 -28.64 -33.17
N ALA A 30 -3.56 -29.85 -33.58
CA ALA A 30 -2.67 -30.68 -34.38
C ALA A 30 -2.95 -30.49 -35.88
N THR A 31 -1.90 -30.61 -36.69
CA THR A 31 -2.03 -30.84 -38.13
C THR A 31 -1.65 -32.28 -38.41
N ASP A 32 -2.62 -33.12 -38.75
CA ASP A 32 -2.44 -34.56 -39.04
C ASP A 32 -1.69 -34.82 -40.36
N ARG A 33 -1.46 -33.78 -41.18
CA ARG A 33 -0.89 -33.90 -42.52
C ARG A 33 0.26 -32.92 -42.77
N PRO A 34 1.29 -33.33 -43.54
CA PRO A 34 2.26 -32.41 -44.09
C PRO A 34 1.48 -31.39 -44.93
N CYS A 35 1.44 -30.19 -44.40
CA CYS A 35 0.75 -29.05 -44.96
C CYS A 35 1.39 -28.72 -46.31
N SER A 36 0.69 -29.08 -47.39
CA SER A 36 1.15 -28.92 -48.78
C SER A 36 0.79 -27.56 -49.39
N ALA A 37 0.23 -26.64 -48.60
CA ALA A 37 -0.20 -25.30 -49.01
C ALA A 37 -0.17 -24.33 -47.81
N SER A 38 -0.03 -23.02 -48.06
CA SER A 38 0.03 -22.03 -46.99
C SER A 38 -1.27 -21.95 -46.18
N LYS A 39 -1.27 -22.36 -44.90
CA LYS A 39 -2.42 -22.23 -43.98
C LYS A 39 -2.20 -21.10 -42.99
N ARG A 40 -3.22 -20.31 -42.67
CA ARG A 40 -3.14 -19.22 -41.68
C ARG A 40 -4.26 -19.29 -40.63
N LEU A 41 -3.92 -19.02 -39.37
CA LEU A 41 -4.89 -18.66 -38.32
C LEU A 41 -4.90 -17.13 -38.19
N ILE A 42 -6.05 -16.49 -38.40
CA ILE A 42 -6.19 -15.02 -38.40
C ILE A 42 -7.31 -14.62 -37.44
N ILE A 43 -7.06 -13.65 -36.56
CA ILE A 43 -8.09 -13.02 -35.72
C ILE A 43 -8.05 -11.51 -35.97
N GLY A 44 -9.16 -10.97 -36.48
CA GLY A 44 -9.20 -9.60 -36.98
C GLY A 44 -8.22 -9.41 -38.15
N ALA A 45 -7.21 -8.55 -37.96
CA ALA A 45 -6.13 -8.33 -38.94
C ALA A 45 -4.83 -9.09 -38.58
N THR A 46 -4.78 -9.74 -37.42
CA THR A 46 -3.56 -10.34 -36.86
C THR A 46 -3.46 -11.81 -37.26
N VAL A 47 -2.28 -12.23 -37.70
CA VAL A 47 -2.01 -13.61 -38.12
C VAL A 47 -1.22 -14.29 -37.03
N TYR A 48 -1.78 -15.36 -36.50
CA TYR A 48 -1.26 -16.09 -35.35
C TYR A 48 -0.39 -17.25 -35.79
N SER A 49 -0.84 -18.10 -36.72
CA SER A 49 -0.03 -19.21 -37.24
C SER A 49 0.05 -19.15 -38.76
N THR A 50 1.21 -19.52 -39.33
CA THR A 50 1.36 -19.81 -40.76
C THR A 50 2.06 -21.13 -40.97
N CYS A 51 1.45 -22.04 -41.72
CA CYS A 51 2.11 -23.25 -42.16
C CYS A 51 2.48 -23.11 -43.64
N ASN A 52 3.75 -23.27 -44.05
CA ASN A 52 4.24 -22.94 -45.39
C ASN A 52 4.73 -24.16 -46.21
N GLY A 53 3.85 -25.14 -46.49
CA GLY A 53 3.96 -25.94 -47.72
C GLY A 53 5.11 -26.92 -47.91
N GLY A 54 6.06 -27.06 -46.97
CA GLY A 54 7.22 -27.96 -47.07
C GLY A 54 7.46 -28.71 -45.76
N ALA A 55 8.02 -29.91 -45.83
CA ALA A 55 8.39 -30.69 -44.65
C ALA A 55 9.39 -29.90 -43.80
N GLY A 56 8.89 -29.27 -42.74
CA GLY A 56 9.53 -28.18 -42.03
C GLY A 56 8.44 -27.19 -41.62
N ALA A 57 7.58 -27.61 -40.71
CA ALA A 57 6.57 -26.73 -40.12
C ALA A 57 7.28 -25.51 -39.53
N GLN A 58 6.92 -24.31 -39.98
CA GLN A 58 7.29 -23.11 -39.27
C GLN A 58 6.30 -22.94 -38.11
N TYR A 59 6.87 -23.00 -36.92
CA TYR A 59 6.30 -22.65 -35.63
C TYR A 59 5.47 -23.73 -34.92
N ASP A 60 6.10 -24.36 -33.92
CA ASP A 60 5.38 -25.00 -32.80
C ASP A 60 4.63 -23.89 -32.03
N PHE A 61 3.58 -24.21 -31.27
CA PHE A 61 2.87 -23.22 -30.46
C PHE A 61 3.78 -22.50 -29.45
N THR A 62 4.91 -23.11 -29.08
CA THR A 62 5.99 -22.44 -28.34
C THR A 62 6.54 -21.26 -29.13
N ASP A 63 6.73 -21.36 -30.45
CA ASP A 63 7.25 -20.26 -31.25
C ASP A 63 6.22 -19.13 -31.48
N LEU A 64 4.93 -19.46 -31.42
CA LEU A 64 3.79 -18.52 -31.42
C LEU A 64 3.67 -17.79 -30.08
N ASN A 65 4.17 -18.42 -29.02
CA ASN A 65 4.39 -17.82 -27.72
C ASN A 65 5.70 -17.00 -27.67
N GLU A 66 6.73 -17.43 -28.41
CA GLU A 66 8.03 -16.76 -28.54
C GLU A 66 8.04 -15.63 -29.57
N SER A 67 6.99 -15.47 -30.40
CA SER A 67 6.81 -14.31 -31.29
C SER A 67 5.79 -13.28 -30.78
N GLY A 68 5.33 -13.43 -29.54
CA GLY A 68 4.44 -12.47 -28.89
C GLY A 68 3.25 -13.10 -28.18
N GLY A 69 3.53 -14.01 -27.24
CA GLY A 69 2.56 -14.39 -26.22
C GLY A 69 1.87 -13.18 -25.60
N SER A 70 0.71 -13.38 -24.97
CA SER A 70 0.04 -12.26 -24.30
C SER A 70 0.96 -11.72 -23.21
N LEU A 71 1.33 -10.43 -23.31
CA LEU A 71 2.13 -9.73 -22.31
C LEU A 71 1.34 -8.52 -21.81
N SER A 72 0.94 -8.58 -20.55
CA SER A 72 0.22 -7.49 -19.89
C SER A 72 0.74 -7.27 -18.48
N VAL A 73 0.63 -6.05 -18.00
CA VAL A 73 0.99 -5.66 -16.63
C VAL A 73 -0.15 -4.86 -16.02
N SER A 74 -0.43 -5.07 -14.74
CA SER A 74 -1.53 -4.41 -14.01
C SER A 74 -1.00 -3.89 -12.67
N PRO A 75 -0.16 -2.84 -12.70
CA PRO A 75 0.56 -2.43 -11.51
C PRO A 75 -0.38 -1.96 -10.39
N THR A 76 -0.09 -2.37 -9.17
CA THR A 76 -0.79 -1.94 -7.96
C THR A 76 0.20 -1.41 -6.93
N SER A 77 -0.33 -0.78 -5.87
CA SER A 77 0.44 -0.39 -4.69
C SER A 77 -0.34 -0.72 -3.43
N ASP A 78 0.33 -0.66 -2.29
CA ASP A 78 -0.28 -0.71 -0.96
C ASP A 78 -0.79 0.66 -0.45
N SER A 79 -0.77 1.67 -1.32
CA SER A 79 -1.28 3.01 -0.98
C SER A 79 -2.81 3.02 -0.75
N PRO A 80 -3.35 3.99 0.02
CA PRO A 80 -2.64 5.12 0.65
C PRO A 80 -1.75 4.71 1.83
N ILE A 81 -0.58 5.35 1.95
CA ILE A 81 0.35 5.21 3.09
C ILE A 81 0.57 6.55 3.77
N CYS A 82 1.17 6.55 4.96
CA CYS A 82 1.55 7.77 5.66
C CYS A 82 2.94 8.27 5.26
N GLU A 83 3.17 9.58 5.37
CA GLU A 83 4.47 10.19 5.15
C GLU A 83 5.56 9.51 5.99
N GLY A 84 6.66 9.13 5.34
CA GLY A 84 7.77 8.40 5.94
C GLY A 84 7.65 6.87 5.93
N GLU A 85 6.47 6.31 5.64
CA GLU A 85 6.31 4.86 5.45
C GLU A 85 6.93 4.38 4.13
N ILE A 86 7.13 3.07 4.03
CA ILE A 86 7.62 2.42 2.82
C ILE A 86 6.44 2.12 1.91
N LEU A 87 6.47 2.65 0.69
CA LEU A 87 5.54 2.31 -0.38
C LEU A 87 5.98 1.02 -1.06
N ASN A 88 5.08 0.04 -1.19
CA ASN A 88 5.32 -1.18 -1.95
C ASN A 88 4.56 -1.12 -3.28
N LEU A 89 5.27 -1.36 -4.38
CA LEU A 89 4.77 -1.42 -5.75
C LEU A 89 4.81 -2.86 -6.24
N TYR A 90 3.75 -3.30 -6.91
CA TYR A 90 3.61 -4.65 -7.46
C TYR A 90 3.32 -4.55 -8.95
N ALA A 91 4.11 -5.21 -9.80
CA ALA A 91 3.90 -5.14 -11.26
C ALA A 91 2.66 -5.93 -11.70
N ASN A 92 2.42 -7.09 -11.09
CA ASN A 92 1.36 -8.04 -11.46
C ASN A 92 1.35 -8.36 -12.99
N PRO A 93 2.45 -8.91 -13.53
CA PRO A 93 2.48 -9.31 -14.93
C PRO A 93 1.56 -10.51 -15.17
N SER A 94 0.98 -10.58 -16.35
CA SER A 94 0.05 -11.65 -16.74
C SER A 94 0.19 -11.98 -18.22
N GLY A 95 -0.31 -13.18 -18.57
CA GLY A 95 -0.17 -13.75 -19.90
C GLY A 95 1.09 -14.60 -20.04
N THR A 96 1.26 -15.18 -21.21
CA THR A 96 2.25 -16.23 -21.45
C THR A 96 3.68 -15.69 -21.63
N GLY A 97 3.83 -14.39 -21.94
CA GLY A 97 5.12 -13.70 -21.97
C GLY A 97 5.58 -13.18 -20.60
N ALA A 98 4.76 -13.31 -19.55
CA ALA A 98 5.08 -12.78 -18.21
C ALA A 98 6.19 -13.57 -17.51
N THR A 99 6.28 -14.88 -17.76
CA THR A 99 7.30 -15.74 -17.16
C THR A 99 8.67 -15.40 -17.73
N GLY A 100 9.59 -14.97 -16.88
CA GLY A 100 10.95 -14.58 -17.30
C GLY A 100 11.03 -13.18 -17.91
N ALA A 101 9.95 -12.39 -17.87
CA ALA A 101 10.00 -10.99 -18.28
C ALA A 101 10.95 -10.18 -17.38
N SER A 102 11.61 -9.20 -17.98
CA SER A 102 12.36 -8.17 -17.28
C SER A 102 11.47 -6.98 -16.94
N PHE A 103 11.82 -6.25 -15.88
CA PHE A 103 11.03 -5.13 -15.37
C PHE A 103 11.87 -3.86 -15.39
N LEU A 104 11.23 -2.74 -15.68
CA LEU A 104 11.79 -1.41 -15.50
C LEU A 104 10.71 -0.49 -14.91
N TRP A 105 10.83 -0.20 -13.63
CA TRP A 105 10.09 0.85 -12.96
C TRP A 105 10.78 2.19 -13.17
N THR A 106 9.99 3.23 -13.40
CA THR A 106 10.40 4.63 -13.39
C THR A 106 9.40 5.43 -12.58
N GLY A 107 9.83 6.53 -11.96
CA GLY A 107 8.95 7.37 -11.17
C GLY A 107 9.55 8.72 -10.79
N PRO A 108 8.86 9.47 -9.93
CA PRO A 108 9.31 10.78 -9.45
C PRO A 108 10.68 10.69 -8.75
N ASN A 109 11.36 11.82 -8.64
CA ASN A 109 12.70 11.92 -8.03
C ASN A 109 13.77 11.01 -8.65
N GLY A 110 13.58 10.61 -9.92
CA GLY A 110 14.52 9.73 -10.62
C GLY A 110 14.48 8.28 -10.14
N PHE A 111 13.40 7.86 -9.46
CA PHE A 111 13.24 6.48 -9.02
C PHE A 111 13.33 5.51 -10.19
N THR A 112 14.15 4.47 -10.04
CA THR A 112 14.22 3.33 -10.96
C THR A 112 14.37 2.03 -10.19
N ALA A 113 13.76 0.95 -10.69
CA ALA A 113 13.95 -0.40 -10.16
C ALA A 113 13.76 -1.44 -11.27
N THR A 114 14.40 -2.59 -11.16
CA THR A 114 14.35 -3.66 -12.19
C THR A 114 13.75 -4.97 -11.68
N THR A 115 13.12 -4.94 -10.52
CA THR A 115 12.44 -6.07 -9.89
C THR A 115 10.94 -6.05 -10.22
N SER A 116 10.28 -7.21 -10.12
CA SER A 116 8.81 -7.28 -10.26
C SER A 116 8.12 -6.39 -9.22
N ASP A 117 8.52 -6.58 -7.97
CA ASP A 117 8.03 -5.80 -6.84
C ASP A 117 9.13 -4.85 -6.39
N ALA A 118 8.77 -3.60 -6.11
CA ALA A 118 9.71 -2.54 -5.80
C ALA A 118 9.25 -1.77 -4.56
N THR A 119 10.21 -1.20 -3.82
CA THR A 119 9.93 -0.42 -2.63
C THR A 119 10.47 1.01 -2.78
N VAL A 120 9.72 1.97 -2.25
CA VAL A 120 10.10 3.39 -2.24
C VAL A 120 9.98 3.92 -0.82
N SER A 121 11.03 4.55 -0.31
CA SER A 121 11.09 5.10 1.05
C SER A 121 11.29 6.60 1.04
N GLY A 122 10.95 7.27 2.15
CA GLY A 122 11.24 8.70 2.33
C GLY A 122 10.39 9.61 1.45
N LEU A 123 9.16 9.18 1.15
CA LEU A 123 8.19 10.00 0.42
C LEU A 123 7.57 11.03 1.38
N ALA A 124 7.48 12.27 0.90
CA ALA A 124 6.71 13.33 1.54
C ALA A 124 5.22 13.19 1.21
N GLN A 125 4.36 13.98 1.85
CA GLN A 125 2.95 14.05 1.45
C GLN A 125 2.83 14.42 -0.04
N GLY A 126 2.01 13.67 -0.78
CA GLY A 126 1.68 13.96 -2.16
C GLY A 126 1.20 12.75 -2.95
N ASP A 127 0.88 13.01 -4.21
CA ASP A 127 0.46 12.00 -5.17
C ASP A 127 1.64 11.65 -6.09
N TYR A 128 1.95 10.37 -6.21
CA TYR A 128 3.10 9.86 -6.96
C TYR A 128 2.62 8.90 -8.04
N THR A 129 3.08 9.09 -9.28
CA THR A 129 2.78 8.16 -10.38
C THR A 129 4.03 7.38 -10.75
N TYR A 130 3.97 6.06 -10.63
CA TYR A 130 5.03 5.14 -11.03
C TYR A 130 4.62 4.41 -12.30
N THR A 131 5.57 4.22 -13.20
CA THR A 131 5.37 3.52 -14.47
C THR A 131 6.25 2.29 -14.50
N VAL A 132 5.66 1.12 -14.81
CA VAL A 132 6.40 -0.11 -15.06
C VAL A 132 6.31 -0.45 -16.54
N THR A 133 7.46 -0.76 -17.12
CA THR A 133 7.58 -1.42 -18.41
C THR A 133 8.08 -2.83 -18.17
N ILE A 134 7.35 -3.82 -18.67
CA ILE A 134 7.81 -5.22 -18.70
C ILE A 134 8.22 -5.58 -20.13
N THR A 135 9.30 -6.34 -20.26
CA THR A 135 9.82 -6.81 -21.56
C THR A 135 10.05 -8.32 -21.50
N ASP A 136 9.42 -9.08 -22.40
CA ASP A 136 9.60 -10.53 -22.49
C ASP A 136 10.92 -10.92 -23.19
N SER A 137 11.22 -12.21 -23.28
CA SER A 137 12.43 -12.73 -23.93
C SER A 137 12.48 -12.50 -25.44
N ALA A 138 11.33 -12.25 -26.07
CA ALA A 138 11.21 -11.95 -27.49
C ALA A 138 11.35 -10.44 -27.79
N GLY A 139 11.42 -9.61 -26.75
CA GLY A 139 11.54 -8.16 -26.86
C GLY A 139 10.20 -7.41 -26.94
N ASN A 140 9.07 -8.07 -26.73
CA ASN A 140 7.77 -7.38 -26.64
C ASN A 140 7.69 -6.62 -25.32
N THR A 141 7.05 -5.46 -25.35
CA THR A 141 6.93 -4.59 -24.17
C THR A 141 5.48 -4.28 -23.83
N ASN A 142 5.16 -4.23 -22.53
CA ASN A 142 3.91 -3.66 -22.03
C ASN A 142 4.21 -2.63 -20.93
N THR A 143 3.58 -1.46 -21.01
CA THR A 143 3.80 -0.35 -20.09
C THR A 143 2.49 0.13 -19.49
N LYS A 144 2.45 0.24 -18.16
CA LYS A 144 1.33 0.84 -17.41
C LYS A 144 1.84 1.64 -16.23
N SER A 145 0.95 2.47 -15.69
CA SER A 145 1.22 3.28 -14.51
C SER A 145 0.28 2.94 -13.37
N VAL A 146 0.76 3.16 -12.15
CA VAL A 146 -0.02 3.15 -10.91
C VAL A 146 0.20 4.47 -10.18
N THR A 147 -0.87 5.01 -9.61
CA THR A 147 -0.79 6.18 -8.72
C THR A 147 -0.79 5.70 -7.28
N ALA A 148 0.11 6.26 -6.48
CA ALA A 148 0.20 6.06 -5.04
C ALA A 148 -0.02 7.38 -4.32
N ILE A 149 -0.80 7.35 -3.24
CA ILE A 149 -1.11 8.51 -2.42
C ILE A 149 -0.33 8.40 -1.11
N VAL A 150 0.40 9.45 -0.75
CA VAL A 150 1.09 9.60 0.53
C VAL A 150 0.41 10.69 1.33
N LEU A 151 -0.19 10.31 2.45
CA LEU A 151 -0.92 11.19 3.34
C LEU A 151 0.03 11.89 4.32
N ALA A 152 -0.28 13.13 4.72
CA ALA A 152 0.49 13.79 5.77
C ALA A 152 0.29 13.07 7.11
N THR A 153 1.39 12.93 7.85
CA THR A 153 1.34 12.45 9.23
C THR A 153 1.08 13.63 10.16
N PRO A 154 -0.09 13.70 10.86
CA PRO A 154 -0.38 14.83 11.74
C PRO A 154 0.62 14.87 12.89
N GLN A 155 0.96 16.07 13.37
CA GLN A 155 1.95 16.29 14.44
C GLN A 155 1.34 17.02 15.62
N ILE A 156 1.71 16.65 16.85
CA ILE A 156 1.45 17.47 18.03
C ILE A 156 2.36 18.69 18.00
N THR A 157 1.79 19.89 17.94
CA THR A 157 2.54 21.15 17.83
C THR A 157 2.85 21.77 19.18
N SER A 158 2.01 21.52 20.19
CA SER A 158 2.26 21.96 21.57
C SER A 158 1.40 21.20 22.56
N THR A 159 1.85 21.20 23.82
CA THR A 159 1.12 20.64 24.96
C THR A 159 1.20 21.60 26.14
N THR A 160 0.11 21.72 26.89
CA THR A 160 0.06 22.52 28.11
C THR A 160 -0.24 21.59 29.30
N PRO A 161 0.76 21.33 30.16
CA PRO A 161 0.58 20.63 31.42
C PRO A 161 -0.43 21.33 32.34
N GLY A 162 -0.96 20.59 33.31
CA GLY A 162 -1.85 21.11 34.33
C GLY A 162 -1.38 20.74 35.73
N SER A 163 -1.87 21.46 36.74
CA SER A 163 -1.58 21.17 38.14
C SER A 163 -2.77 21.44 39.05
N ARG A 164 -2.84 20.72 40.17
CA ARG A 164 -3.81 20.98 41.25
C ARG A 164 -3.20 20.66 42.61
N ASN A 165 -3.83 21.17 43.68
CA ASN A 165 -3.46 20.83 45.06
C ASN A 165 -4.31 19.65 45.57
N GLY A 166 -3.65 18.62 46.09
CA GLY A 166 -4.29 17.39 46.57
C GLY A 166 -4.78 16.47 45.45
N SER A 167 -5.57 15.45 45.79
CA SER A 167 -6.11 14.49 44.82
C SER A 167 -7.35 15.01 44.06
N GLY A 168 -7.44 14.72 42.77
CA GLY A 168 -8.58 15.07 41.92
C GLY A 168 -8.23 15.14 40.43
N THR A 169 -9.07 15.80 39.63
CA THR A 169 -8.89 15.92 38.18
C THR A 169 -8.05 17.14 37.80
N VAL A 170 -7.28 17.00 36.71
CA VAL A 170 -6.44 18.06 36.14
C VAL A 170 -6.87 18.30 34.69
N LEU A 171 -6.94 19.55 34.26
CA LEU A 171 -7.17 19.91 32.85
C LEU A 171 -5.83 19.99 32.12
N LEU A 172 -5.70 19.25 31.04
CA LEU A 172 -4.57 19.25 30.10
C LEU A 172 -5.02 19.79 28.75
N ASN A 173 -4.10 20.40 28.00
CA ASN A 173 -4.38 20.88 26.66
C ASN A 173 -3.29 20.43 25.67
N ALA A 174 -3.65 20.30 24.41
CA ALA A 174 -2.71 20.07 23.32
C ALA A 174 -3.23 20.71 22.03
N MET A 175 -2.31 20.97 21.09
CA MET A 175 -2.62 21.39 19.73
C MET A 175 -1.92 20.45 18.74
N ALA A 176 -2.51 20.28 17.55
CA ALA A 176 -1.95 19.51 16.46
C ALA A 176 -1.91 20.33 15.17
N SER A 177 -1.08 19.91 14.22
CA SER A 177 -1.04 20.47 12.87
C SER A 177 -2.35 20.21 12.12
N SER A 178 -2.97 19.06 12.37
CA SER A 178 -4.21 18.60 11.76
C SER A 178 -4.79 17.39 12.52
N GLY A 179 -5.94 16.88 12.10
CA GLY A 179 -6.56 15.69 12.69
C GLY A 179 -7.23 15.88 14.06
N VAL A 180 -7.58 14.75 14.66
CA VAL A 180 -8.22 14.64 15.98
C VAL A 180 -7.19 14.21 17.02
N LEU A 181 -7.18 14.87 18.17
CA LEU A 181 -6.36 14.49 19.31
C LEU A 181 -7.01 13.36 20.11
N ASN A 182 -6.24 12.32 20.43
CA ASN A 182 -6.62 11.20 21.28
C ASN A 182 -5.70 11.12 22.49
N TRP A 183 -6.27 10.91 23.69
CA TRP A 183 -5.56 10.93 24.96
C TRP A 183 -5.44 9.54 25.57
N PHE A 184 -4.30 9.23 26.19
CA PHE A 184 -3.97 7.90 26.70
C PHE A 184 -3.26 7.96 28.05
N SER A 185 -3.34 6.87 28.80
CA SER A 185 -2.55 6.67 30.03
C SER A 185 -1.15 6.11 29.78
N ASN A 186 -0.91 5.50 28.62
CA ASN A 186 0.33 4.79 28.31
C ASN A 186 1.07 5.44 27.13
N ALA A 187 2.39 5.34 27.13
CA ALA A 187 3.25 5.83 26.04
C ALA A 187 3.01 5.10 24.71
N SER A 188 2.44 3.89 24.75
CA SER A 188 2.08 3.09 23.58
C SER A 188 0.95 2.12 23.92
N GLY A 189 0.12 1.75 22.93
CA GLY A 189 -1.00 0.84 23.11
C GLY A 189 -2.08 1.36 24.06
N GLY A 190 -2.97 0.47 24.51
CA GLY A 190 -4.12 0.83 25.35
C GLY A 190 -5.22 1.60 24.60
N SER A 191 -6.36 1.77 25.27
CA SER A 191 -7.52 2.47 24.71
C SER A 191 -7.45 3.98 24.94
N SER A 192 -8.05 4.73 24.02
CA SER A 192 -8.23 6.18 24.19
C SER A 192 -9.11 6.47 25.41
N LEU A 193 -8.66 7.39 26.25
CA LEU A 193 -9.35 7.91 27.44
C LEU A 193 -10.29 9.07 27.10
N GLY A 194 -10.06 9.73 25.95
CA GLY A 194 -10.81 10.91 25.55
C GLY A 194 -10.24 11.52 24.27
N THR A 195 -11.02 12.41 23.66
CA THR A 195 -10.64 13.09 22.42
C THR A 195 -10.81 14.61 22.52
N GLY A 196 -10.08 15.34 21.68
CA GLY A 196 -10.16 16.79 21.56
C GLY A 196 -8.94 17.55 22.11
N PHE A 197 -8.94 18.87 21.90
CA PHE A 197 -7.85 19.78 22.31
C PHE A 197 -7.66 19.89 23.82
N THR A 198 -8.70 19.55 24.59
CA THR A 198 -8.69 19.58 26.03
C THR A 198 -9.01 18.20 26.58
N PHE A 199 -8.34 17.82 27.67
CA PHE A 199 -8.57 16.57 28.36
C PHE A 199 -8.60 16.78 29.85
N MET A 200 -9.72 16.38 30.47
CA MET A 200 -9.84 16.33 31.91
C MET A 200 -9.45 14.93 32.37
N THR A 201 -8.38 14.82 33.15
CA THR A 201 -7.91 13.53 33.66
C THR A 201 -8.98 12.86 34.55
N PRO A 202 -8.97 11.53 34.68
CA PRO A 202 -9.54 10.88 35.86
C PRO A 202 -8.96 11.47 37.16
N SER A 203 -9.63 11.21 38.29
CA SER A 203 -9.11 11.62 39.60
C SER A 203 -7.78 10.93 39.88
N ILE A 204 -6.71 11.72 40.05
CA ILE A 204 -5.36 11.25 40.36
C ILE A 204 -4.96 11.72 41.76
N SER A 205 -4.19 10.89 42.48
CA SER A 205 -3.68 11.20 43.83
C SER A 205 -2.18 11.51 43.84
N ALA A 206 -1.49 11.29 42.72
CA ALA A 206 -0.08 11.58 42.51
C ALA A 206 0.12 12.18 41.11
N THR A 207 1.27 12.82 40.88
CA THR A 207 1.65 13.32 39.56
C THR A 207 1.67 12.17 38.55
N THR A 208 0.92 12.32 37.47
CA THR A 208 0.72 11.30 36.45
C THR A 208 1.00 11.89 35.07
N THR A 209 1.73 11.15 34.24
CA THR A 209 1.94 11.51 32.83
C THR A 209 0.84 10.88 31.99
N PHE A 210 0.11 11.73 31.26
CA PHE A 210 -0.78 11.30 30.18
C PHE A 210 -0.08 11.50 28.85
N TYR A 211 -0.62 10.91 27.79
CA TYR A 211 -0.05 10.98 26.46
C TYR A 211 -1.11 11.41 25.47
N VAL A 212 -0.72 12.21 24.47
CA VAL A 212 -1.62 12.64 23.41
C VAL A 212 -1.00 12.32 22.05
N GLU A 213 -1.81 11.83 21.13
CA GLU A 213 -1.46 11.69 19.70
C GLU A 213 -2.51 12.40 18.85
N ALA A 214 -2.10 12.89 17.69
CA ALA A 214 -3.00 13.35 16.64
C ALA A 214 -3.21 12.22 15.63
N SER A 215 -4.44 12.09 15.13
CA SER A 215 -4.82 11.11 14.11
C SER A 215 -5.61 11.76 12.98
N GLU A 216 -5.24 11.46 11.74
CA GLU A 216 -5.91 11.95 10.54
C GLU A 216 -5.79 10.93 9.40
N ASN A 217 -6.92 10.55 8.79
CA ASN A 217 -6.98 9.62 7.65
C ASN A 217 -6.23 8.29 7.85
N GLY A 218 -6.14 7.80 9.09
CA GLY A 218 -5.40 6.58 9.45
C GLY A 218 -3.93 6.81 9.83
N CYS A 219 -3.37 7.97 9.53
CA CYS A 219 -2.04 8.36 9.97
C CYS A 219 -2.07 8.90 11.40
N VAL A 220 -1.09 8.48 12.21
CA VAL A 220 -0.99 8.86 13.62
C VAL A 220 0.39 9.43 13.93
N SER A 221 0.46 10.44 14.80
CA SER A 221 1.73 10.91 15.35
C SER A 221 2.26 9.96 16.41
N ALA A 222 3.56 10.08 16.68
CA ALA A 222 4.10 9.63 17.96
C ALA A 222 3.40 10.35 19.12
N ARG A 223 3.13 9.59 20.19
CA ARG A 223 2.55 10.15 21.42
C ARG A 223 3.50 11.12 22.10
N VAL A 224 2.98 12.27 22.51
CA VAL A 224 3.69 13.28 23.30
C VAL A 224 3.21 13.24 24.75
N PRO A 225 4.12 13.21 25.74
CA PRO A 225 3.74 13.22 27.15
C PRO A 225 3.23 14.59 27.60
N VAL A 226 2.18 14.60 28.41
CA VAL A 226 1.59 15.79 29.06
C VAL A 226 1.42 15.51 30.55
N MET A 227 2.07 16.32 31.38
CA MET A 227 2.14 16.06 32.82
C MET A 227 0.94 16.66 33.56
N ALA A 228 0.28 15.85 34.39
CA ALA A 228 -0.73 16.28 35.35
C ALA A 228 -0.14 16.25 36.76
N THR A 229 0.12 17.42 37.33
CA THR A 229 0.86 17.54 38.60
C THR A 229 -0.08 17.60 39.81
N ILE A 230 0.20 16.79 40.82
CA ILE A 230 -0.47 16.84 42.12
C ILE A 230 0.49 17.42 43.15
N ASN A 231 0.22 18.65 43.56
CA ASN A 231 0.97 19.30 44.62
C ASN A 231 0.48 18.78 45.97
N GLY A 232 1.43 18.45 46.85
CA GLY A 232 1.12 18.07 48.23
C GLY A 232 0.35 19.20 48.92
N VAL A 233 -0.67 18.83 49.69
CA VAL A 233 -1.35 19.76 50.60
C VAL A 233 -0.68 19.61 51.95
N THR A 234 -0.15 20.68 52.51
CA THR A 234 0.24 20.70 53.91
C THR A 234 -1.03 20.76 54.75
N ASP A 235 -1.31 19.69 55.50
CA ASP A 235 -2.37 19.73 56.51
C ASP A 235 -1.99 20.76 57.58
N VAL A 236 -2.73 21.87 57.65
CA VAL A 236 -2.64 22.77 58.79
C VAL A 236 -3.32 22.08 59.95
N ILE A 237 -2.54 21.38 60.77
CA ILE A 237 -3.01 20.90 62.08
C ILE A 237 -3.14 22.13 62.99
N ILE A 238 -4.29 22.79 62.96
CA ILE A 238 -4.69 23.71 64.03
C ILE A 238 -4.91 22.87 65.28
N ASN A 239 -3.99 22.95 66.25
CA ASN A 239 -4.17 22.34 67.56
C ASN A 239 -5.06 23.27 68.41
N PRO A 240 -6.35 22.94 68.65
CA PRO A 240 -7.25 23.79 69.43
C PRO A 240 -6.90 23.85 70.92
N ARG A 241 -5.85 23.16 71.38
CA ARG A 241 -5.45 23.07 72.80
C ARG A 241 -4.24 23.92 73.18
N ILE A 242 -3.66 24.72 72.29
CA ILE A 242 -2.57 25.63 72.67
C ILE A 242 -3.17 26.98 73.11
N THR A 243 -3.42 27.11 74.41
CA THR A 243 -3.66 28.42 75.06
C THR A 243 -2.32 28.93 75.58
N TYR A 244 -1.69 29.88 74.88
CA TYR A 244 -0.53 30.60 75.43
C TYR A 244 -0.99 31.65 76.45
N ARG A 245 -0.42 31.62 77.66
CA ARG A 245 -0.47 32.74 78.60
C ARG A 245 0.78 33.58 78.39
N VAL A 246 0.62 34.78 77.83
CA VAL A 246 1.69 35.78 77.81
C VAL A 246 1.92 36.25 79.24
N LYS A 247 3.14 36.09 79.75
CA LYS A 247 3.55 36.69 81.03
C LYS A 247 3.97 38.12 80.72
N ILE A 248 3.14 39.09 81.11
CA ILE A 248 3.53 40.50 81.09
C ILE A 248 4.44 40.69 82.32
N ASN A 249 5.71 40.99 82.08
CA ASN A 249 6.59 41.56 83.09
C ASN A 249 6.48 43.08 83.05
#